data_AF-A0A946REL0-F1
#
_entry.id   AF-A0A946REL0-F1
#
_cell.length_a   1.000
_cell.length_b   1.000
_cell.length_c   1.000
_cell.angle_alpha   90.00
_cell.angle_beta   90.00
_cell.angle_gamma   90.00
#
_symmetry.space_group_name_H-M   'P 1'
#
loop_
_entity.id
_entity.type
_entity.pdbx_description
1 polymer ?
#
loop_
_entity_poly.entity_id
_entity_poly.type
_entity_poly.pdbx_seq_one_letter_code
_entity_poly.pdbx_strand_id
1 'polypeptide(L)' 'MKIKITLLSILMMYGCSSPELGEQPFGEGSRYPHLTNTESGGLLVSWFEPVDSTTFGLFWSEFS' A
#
# COMPACT_ATOMS: atom_id res chain seq x y z
N MET A 1 -28.89 -30.01 3.33
CA MET A 1 -28.82 -28.65 2.75
C MET A 1 -28.57 -27.55 3.80
N LYS A 2 -29.24 -27.58 4.97
CA LYS A 2 -29.11 -26.56 6.03
C LYS A 2 -27.68 -26.40 6.61
N ILE A 3 -26.95 -27.50 6.80
CA ILE A 3 -25.57 -27.48 7.34
C ILE A 3 -24.58 -26.81 6.36
N LYS A 4 -24.74 -27.01 5.05
CA LYS A 4 -23.88 -26.40 4.03
C LYS A 4 -24.04 -24.87 3.97
N ILE A 5 -25.28 -24.37 4.15
CA ILE A 5 -25.58 -22.93 4.19
C ILE A 5 -24.99 -22.28 5.46
N THR A 6 -25.07 -22.98 6.59
CA THR A 6 -24.50 -22.49 7.85
C THR A 6 -22.98 -22.38 7.75
N LEU A 7 -22.32 -23.37 7.17
CA LEU A 7 -20.87 -23.36 6.93
C LEU A 7 -20.44 -22.21 5.99
N LEU A 8 -21.20 -21.96 4.92
CA LEU A 8 -20.94 -20.87 3.97
C LEU A 8 -21.08 -19.49 4.64
N SER A 9 -22.05 -19.34 5.54
CA SER A 9 -22.29 -18.08 6.27
C SER A 9 -21.15 -17.76 7.23
N ILE A 10 -20.60 -18.79 7.88
CA ILE A 10 -19.44 -18.66 8.78
C ILE A 10 -18.18 -18.27 7.97
N LEU A 11 -17.97 -18.87 6.80
CA LEU A 11 -16.80 -18.57 5.95
C LEU A 11 -16.77 -17.11 5.47
N MET A 12 -17.92 -16.51 5.16
CA MET A 12 -17.99 -15.11 4.72
C MET A 12 -17.63 -14.11 5.83
N MET A 13 -17.89 -14.44 7.10
CA MET A 13 -17.64 -13.54 8.23
C MET A 13 -16.14 -13.40 8.56
N TYR A 14 -15.33 -14.43 8.28
CA TYR A 14 -13.88 -14.41 8.56
C TYR A 14 -13.02 -13.88 7.39
N GLY A 15 -13.61 -13.65 6.22
CA GLY A 15 -12.88 -13.16 5.04
C GLY A 15 -12.68 -11.64 4.99
N CYS A 16 -13.40 -10.87 5.80
CA CYS A 16 -13.46 -9.41 5.71
C CYS A 16 -12.72 -8.69 6.83
N SER A 17 -11.71 -9.33 7.44
CA SER A 17 -10.78 -8.65 8.32
C SER A 17 -9.42 -8.56 7.63
N SER A 18 -9.31 -7.68 6.63
CA SER A 18 -7.99 -7.17 6.27
C SER A 18 -7.53 -6.33 7.46
N PRO A 19 -6.33 -6.57 8.02
CA PRO A 19 -5.76 -5.57 8.90
C PRO A 19 -5.75 -4.25 8.13
N GLU A 20 -6.24 -3.19 8.75
CA GLU A 20 -5.92 -1.83 8.32
C GLU A 20 -4.39 -1.77 8.35
N LEU A 21 -3.78 -1.89 7.17
CA LEU A 21 -2.42 -1.42 6.98
C LEU A 21 -2.51 0.04 7.39
N GLY A 22 -1.83 0.40 8.49
CA GLY A 22 -1.74 1.78 8.94
C GLY A 22 -1.32 2.71 7.81
N GLU A 23 -1.44 4.03 8.00
CA GLU A 23 -1.14 5.04 6.99
C GLU A 23 0.03 4.59 6.10
N GLN A 24 -0.29 4.31 4.83
CA GLN A 24 0.73 3.88 3.90
C GLN A 24 1.77 5.01 3.82
N PRO A 25 3.07 4.70 3.72
CA PRO A 25 4.10 5.73 3.63
C PRO A 25 3.99 6.58 2.34
N PHE A 26 3.09 6.21 1.41
CA PHE A 26 2.86 6.85 0.12
C PHE A 26 1.35 7.08 -0.08
N GLY A 27 0.99 8.10 -0.87
CA GLY A 27 -0.41 8.37 -1.20
C GLY A 27 -1.06 7.24 -2.00
N GLU A 28 -2.40 7.17 -1.96
CA GLU A 28 -3.17 6.16 -2.69
C GLU A 28 -2.86 6.21 -4.20
N GLY A 29 -2.64 5.03 -4.80
CA GLY A 29 -2.34 4.94 -6.23
C GLY A 29 -0.87 5.25 -6.60
N SER A 30 0.01 5.47 -5.61
CA SER A 30 1.45 5.60 -5.81
C SER A 30 2.06 4.36 -6.49
N ARG A 31 3.09 4.57 -7.31
CA ARG A 31 3.73 3.52 -8.12
C ARG A 31 5.24 3.64 -8.14
N TYR A 32 5.87 2.50 -8.42
CA TYR A 32 7.30 2.36 -8.74
C TYR A 32 8.25 2.98 -7.68
N PRO A 33 8.18 2.57 -6.40
CA PRO A 33 9.15 3.03 -5.43
C PRO A 33 10.55 2.60 -5.84
N HIS A 34 11.45 3.57 -5.96
CA HIS A 34 12.88 3.37 -6.22
C HIS A 34 13.67 3.68 -4.96
N LEU A 35 14.62 2.82 -4.63
CA LEU A 35 15.45 2.90 -3.44
C LEU A 35 16.92 3.02 -3.85
N THR A 36 17.64 3.97 -3.28
CA THR A 36 19.09 4.11 -3.47
C THR A 36 19.76 4.56 -2.17
N ASN A 37 21.04 4.23 -2.01
CA ASN A 37 21.84 4.74 -0.90
C ASN A 37 22.23 6.20 -1.17
N THR A 38 22.31 7.01 -0.12
CA THR A 38 22.88 8.36 -0.19
C THR A 38 24.39 8.32 0.01
N GLU A 39 25.09 9.38 -0.37
CA GLU A 39 26.55 9.48 -0.19
C GLU A 39 26.97 9.41 1.28
N SER A 40 26.10 9.84 2.20
CA SER A 40 26.32 9.78 3.64
C SER A 40 26.00 8.41 4.27
N GLY A 41 25.58 7.43 3.47
CA GLY A 41 25.20 6.10 3.96
C GLY A 41 23.74 5.97 4.43
N GLY A 42 22.91 6.97 4.12
CA GLY A 42 21.46 6.93 4.35
C GLY A 42 20.70 6.24 3.22
N LEU A 43 19.37 6.33 3.27
CA LEU A 43 18.45 5.76 2.29
C LEU A 43 17.59 6.85 1.65
N LEU A 44 17.60 6.93 0.33
CA LEU A 44 16.68 7.76 -0.45
C LEU A 44 15.61 6.87 -1.09
N VAL A 45 14.36 7.28 -0.93
CA VAL A 45 13.18 6.66 -1.53
C VAL A 45 12.53 7.67 -2.46
N SER A 46 12.24 7.30 -3.70
CA SER A 46 11.45 8.13 -4.62
C SER A 46 10.31 7.33 -5.24
N TRP A 47 9.16 7.95 -5.47
CA TRP A 47 7.97 7.30 -6.04
C TRP A 47 7.17 8.26 -6.94
N PHE A 48 6.33 7.69 -7.79
CA PHE A 48 5.34 8.46 -8.54
C PHE A 48 4.00 8.44 -7.81
N GLU A 49 3.42 9.61 -7.57
CA GLU A 49 2.11 9.75 -6.91
C GLU A 49 1.14 10.49 -7.84
N PRO A 50 -0.12 10.04 -7.99
CA PRO A 50 -1.09 10.70 -8.86
C PRO A 50 -1.46 12.08 -8.30
N VAL A 51 -1.28 13.11 -9.12
CA VAL A 51 -1.72 14.49 -8.80
C VAL A 51 -3.13 14.74 -9.36
N ASP A 52 -3.46 14.03 -10.45
CA ASP A 52 -4.80 13.97 -11.06
C ASP A 52 -4.98 12.63 -11.78
N SER A 53 -6.06 12.47 -12.56
CA SER A 53 -6.37 11.23 -13.27
C SER A 53 -5.38 10.81 -14.36
N THR A 54 -4.51 11.72 -14.80
CA THR A 54 -3.61 11.57 -15.95
C THR A 54 -2.15 11.90 -15.63
N THR A 55 -1.89 12.63 -14.54
CA THR A 55 -0.58 13.17 -14.20
C THR A 55 -0.03 12.54 -12.93
N PHE A 56 1.27 12.21 -12.94
CA PHE A 56 2.01 11.76 -11.77
C PHE A 56 3.11 12.76 -11.42
N GLY A 57 3.21 13.11 -10.14
CA GLY A 57 4.34 13.83 -9.58
C GLY A 57 5.42 12.86 -9.13
N LEU A 58 6.69 13.28 -9.22
CA LEU A 58 7.81 12.56 -8.65
C LEU A 58 8.06 13.10 -7.23
N PHE A 59 7.93 12.24 -6.23
CA PHE A 59 8.15 12.55 -4.82
C PHE A 59 9.34 11.75 -4.29
N TRP A 60 9.96 12.25 -3.22
CA TRP A 60 11.04 11.55 -2.54
C TRP A 60 11.12 11.91 -1.06
N SER A 61 11.68 10.97 -0.29
CA SER A 61 12.03 11.13 1.13
C SER A 61 13.43 10.55 1.36
N GLU A 62 14.17 11.16 2.28
CA GLU A 62 15.51 10.75 2.66
C GLU A 62 15.58 10.42 4.15
N PHE A 63 16.29 9.34 4.49
CA PHE A 63 16.52 8.86 5.85
C PHE A 63 18.03 8.77 6.10
N SER A 64 18.49 9.38 7.20
CA SER A 64 19.89 9.41 7.63
C SER A 64 20.22 8.33 8.66
#